data_AF-A0A9X2WHR8-F1
#
_entry.id   AF-A0A9X2WHR8-F1
#
_cell.length_a   1.000
_cell.length_b   1.000
_cell.length_c   1.000
_cell.angle_alpha   90.00
_cell.angle_beta   90.00
_cell.angle_gamma   90.00
#
_symmetry.space_group_name_H-M   'P 1'
#
loop_
_entity.id
_entity.type
_entity.pdbx_description
1 polymer ?
#
loop_
_entity_poly.entity_id
_entity_poly.type
_entity_poly.pdbx_seq_one_letter_code
_entity_poly.pdbx_strand_id
1 'polypeptide(L)'
;MHSLFTRTLITGCGLLLLSGCATPIANFDAISLDAKRDAAMADESASRTIQHAQSKIELGKSENLRFYAPRHLEQAQKQLLEAQEMLTSGEPDGVVKTVAMTSLKTVEAGLNVKKDILKQLKPTLDHREVLKDIKSDQYFPADYQAVEEELVKLIDLMEDHQTIKVDAGQKLLLAEMHRVEVATIEYIQLQPVKDHLERIKNKGGASVAPISWDTAQKALLQAQALISKTPRAKGAIAKATVAATKAAQHAEVITNLSNEILDASKDDAEAIALRMERWLYRISVALKHDDIRHQPLSDQAGEYAASIEALMRNR
;
A
#
# COMPACT_ATOMS: atom_id res chain seq x y z
N MET A 1 -61.82 -0.29 -41.61
CA MET A 1 -62.54 0.66 -40.74
C MET A 1 -61.74 0.82 -39.46
N HIS A 2 -61.42 2.07 -39.09
CA HIS A 2 -60.84 2.58 -37.82
C HIS A 2 -59.45 2.02 -37.43
N SER A 3 -58.31 2.73 -37.59
CA SER A 3 -57.84 4.03 -37.06
C SER A 3 -57.66 4.11 -35.54
N LEU A 4 -56.52 4.70 -35.14
CA LEU A 4 -56.11 5.18 -33.81
C LEU A 4 -55.35 4.11 -32.98
N PHE A 5 -54.22 4.34 -32.32
CA PHE A 5 -53.73 5.53 -31.62
C PHE A 5 -52.19 5.59 -31.58
N THR A 6 -51.71 6.82 -31.66
CA THR A 6 -50.37 7.39 -31.50
C THR A 6 -49.76 7.17 -30.11
N ARG A 7 -48.44 7.00 -30.02
CA ARG A 7 -47.58 7.53 -28.93
C ARG A 7 -46.09 7.43 -29.27
N THR A 8 -45.57 8.48 -29.87
CA THR A 8 -44.13 8.76 -29.99
C THR A 8 -43.64 9.36 -28.67
N LEU A 9 -42.73 8.67 -27.97
CA LEU A 9 -42.04 9.20 -26.80
C LEU A 9 -40.77 9.92 -27.29
N ILE A 10 -40.77 11.25 -27.26
CA ILE A 10 -39.58 12.07 -27.46
C ILE A 10 -38.94 12.26 -26.08
N THR A 11 -37.94 11.45 -25.78
CA THR A 11 -37.10 11.63 -24.58
C THR A 11 -36.01 12.64 -24.91
N GLY A 12 -36.26 13.91 -24.60
CA GLY A 12 -35.25 14.96 -24.61
C GLY A 12 -34.24 14.73 -23.48
N CYS A 13 -33.05 14.25 -23.82
CA CYS A 13 -31.92 14.17 -22.89
C CYS A 13 -31.26 15.55 -22.83
N GLY A 14 -31.65 16.35 -21.83
CA GLY A 14 -31.02 17.63 -21.55
C GLY A 14 -29.54 17.44 -21.21
N LEU A 15 -28.65 18.11 -21.95
CA LEU A 15 -27.27 18.30 -21.54
C LEU A 15 -27.26 19.20 -20.30
N LEU A 16 -27.02 18.60 -19.14
CA LEU A 16 -26.59 19.31 -17.94
C LEU A 16 -25.14 19.75 -18.17
N LEU A 17 -24.97 21.00 -18.61
CA LEU A 17 -23.69 21.69 -18.54
C LEU A 17 -23.37 21.90 -17.05
N LEU A 18 -22.52 21.03 -16.49
CA LEU A 18 -21.88 21.25 -15.20
C LEU A 18 -20.93 22.44 -15.37
N SER A 19 -21.43 23.65 -15.10
CA SER A 19 -20.57 24.79 -14.78
C SER A 19 -19.91 24.49 -13.44
N GLY A 20 -18.73 23.87 -13.49
CA GLY A 20 -17.85 23.80 -12.33
C GLY A 20 -17.43 25.21 -11.97
N CYS A 21 -18.05 25.78 -10.94
CA CYS A 21 -17.53 27.00 -10.31
C CYS A 21 -16.15 26.66 -9.78
N ALA A 22 -15.11 27.09 -10.50
CA ALA A 22 -13.73 27.00 -10.03
C ALA A 22 -13.67 27.65 -8.64
N THR A 23 -13.32 26.87 -7.62
CA THR A 23 -13.11 27.38 -6.28
C THR A 23 -11.94 28.36 -6.34
N PRO A 24 -12.11 29.60 -5.83
CA PRO A 24 -11.07 30.60 -5.91
C PRO A 24 -9.82 30.14 -5.17
N ILE A 25 -8.65 30.57 -5.66
CA ILE A 25 -7.38 30.36 -4.96
C ILE A 25 -7.39 31.22 -3.69
N ALA A 26 -6.97 30.66 -2.57
CA ALA A 26 -6.72 31.42 -1.35
C ALA A 26 -5.73 32.56 -1.61
N ASN A 27 -6.00 33.75 -1.06
CA ASN A 27 -5.15 34.94 -1.20
C ASN A 27 -4.96 35.47 -2.65
N PHE A 28 -5.82 35.09 -3.61
CA PHE A 28 -5.72 35.61 -4.98
C PHE A 28 -5.72 37.14 -5.05
N ASP A 29 -6.48 37.82 -4.19
CA ASP A 29 -6.50 39.29 -4.12
C ASP A 29 -5.12 39.88 -3.76
N ALA A 30 -4.39 39.23 -2.84
CA ALA A 30 -3.05 39.64 -2.49
C ALA A 30 -2.06 39.41 -3.64
N ILE A 31 -2.19 38.27 -4.35
CA ILE A 31 -1.41 37.97 -5.55
C ILE A 31 -1.67 39.02 -6.64
N SER A 32 -2.94 39.37 -6.89
CA SER A 32 -3.33 40.37 -7.87
C SER A 32 -2.82 41.77 -7.50
N LEU A 33 -2.84 42.13 -6.22
CA LEU A 33 -2.31 43.40 -5.74
C LEU A 33 -0.78 43.50 -5.93
N ASP A 34 -0.05 42.43 -5.61
CA ASP A 34 1.40 42.34 -5.84
C ASP A 34 1.72 42.42 -7.34
N ALA A 35 0.96 41.70 -8.17
CA ALA A 35 1.09 41.74 -9.62
C ALA A 35 0.85 43.14 -10.21
N LYS A 36 -0.16 43.88 -9.71
CA LYS A 36 -0.40 45.27 -10.12
C LYS A 36 0.78 46.18 -9.80
N ARG A 37 1.36 46.02 -8.60
CA ARG A 37 2.53 46.78 -8.18
C ARG A 37 3.73 46.47 -9.08
N ASP A 38 3.99 45.20 -9.33
CA ASP A 38 5.13 44.78 -10.16
C ASP A 38 4.95 45.18 -11.62
N ALA A 39 3.74 45.10 -12.17
CA ALA A 39 3.44 45.60 -13.50
C ALA A 39 3.71 47.11 -13.63
N ALA A 40 3.39 47.90 -12.61
CA ALA A 40 3.65 49.34 -12.60
C ALA A 40 5.15 49.70 -12.53
N MET A 41 5.96 48.85 -11.91
CA MET A 41 7.41 49.05 -11.78
C MET A 41 8.23 48.40 -12.90
N ALA A 42 7.65 47.47 -13.66
CA ALA A 42 8.34 46.73 -14.70
C ALA A 42 8.54 47.58 -15.97
N ASP A 43 9.78 47.68 -16.43
CA ASP A 43 10.17 48.37 -17.67
C ASP A 43 9.85 47.56 -18.95
N GLU A 44 9.43 46.31 -18.81
CA GLU A 44 9.05 45.47 -19.96
C GLU A 44 7.64 45.76 -20.50
N SER A 45 7.44 45.42 -21.78
CA SER A 45 6.14 45.50 -22.45
C SER A 45 5.23 44.34 -22.07
N ALA A 46 3.93 44.52 -22.26
CA ALA A 46 2.95 43.46 -22.01
C ALA A 46 3.23 42.19 -22.82
N SER A 47 3.70 42.32 -24.06
CA SER A 47 4.07 41.17 -24.91
C SER A 47 5.18 40.33 -24.28
N ARG A 48 6.19 40.96 -23.67
CA ARG A 48 7.28 40.25 -23.00
C ARG A 48 6.81 39.59 -21.72
N THR A 49 5.97 40.26 -20.93
CA THR A 49 5.35 39.67 -19.73
C THR A 49 4.48 38.46 -20.07
N ILE A 50 3.72 38.50 -21.18
CA ILE A 50 2.96 37.35 -21.69
C ILE A 50 3.89 36.17 -22.01
N GLN A 51 5.03 36.42 -22.68
CA GLN A 51 6.00 35.36 -22.97
C GLN A 51 6.62 34.76 -21.68
N HIS A 52 6.90 35.60 -20.68
CA HIS A 52 7.37 35.13 -19.37
C HIS A 52 6.32 34.27 -18.68
N ALA A 53 5.06 34.71 -18.64
CA ALA A 53 3.94 33.96 -18.07
C ALA A 53 3.74 32.60 -18.78
N GLN A 54 3.79 32.58 -20.13
CA GLN A 54 3.76 31.34 -20.93
C GLN A 54 4.86 30.37 -20.51
N SER A 55 6.12 30.82 -20.53
CA SER A 55 7.28 30.00 -20.16
C SER A 55 7.15 29.46 -18.73
N LYS A 56 6.66 30.29 -17.80
CA LYS A 56 6.48 29.90 -16.40
C LYS A 56 5.33 28.89 -16.22
N ILE A 57 4.25 29.00 -16.99
CA ILE A 57 3.18 27.99 -17.03
C ILE A 57 3.69 26.66 -17.56
N GLU A 58 4.52 26.65 -18.60
CA GLU A 58 5.12 25.41 -19.10
C GLU A 58 6.04 24.76 -18.06
N LEU A 59 6.83 25.57 -17.33
CA LEU A 59 7.57 25.08 -16.17
C LEU A 59 6.62 24.51 -15.11
N GLY A 60 5.52 25.20 -14.80
CA GLY A 60 4.51 24.70 -13.87
C GLY A 60 3.93 23.33 -14.29
N LYS A 61 3.68 23.13 -15.57
CA LYS A 61 3.23 21.83 -16.11
C LYS A 61 4.30 20.76 -15.97
N SER A 62 5.56 21.05 -16.34
CA SER A 62 6.66 20.08 -16.21
C SER A 62 6.95 19.72 -14.74
N GLU A 63 6.73 20.67 -13.84
CA GLU A 63 6.81 20.50 -12.39
C GLU A 63 5.53 19.86 -11.80
N ASN A 64 4.61 19.35 -12.62
CA ASN A 64 3.40 18.65 -12.19
C ASN A 64 2.50 19.49 -11.25
N LEU A 65 2.37 20.80 -11.49
CA LEU A 65 1.42 21.63 -10.74
C LEU A 65 -0.03 21.16 -10.89
N ARG A 66 -0.36 20.38 -11.92
CA ARG A 66 -1.69 19.76 -12.02
C ARG A 66 -2.02 18.83 -10.85
N PHE A 67 -1.01 18.26 -10.19
CA PHE A 67 -1.18 17.49 -8.97
C PHE A 67 -0.99 18.34 -7.72
N TYR A 68 0.04 19.20 -7.68
CA TYR A 68 0.42 19.91 -6.45
C TYR A 68 -0.28 21.24 -6.19
N ALA A 69 -0.70 21.95 -7.25
CA ALA A 69 -1.38 23.24 -7.14
C ALA A 69 -2.31 23.44 -8.37
N PRO A 70 -3.32 22.57 -8.54
CA PRO A 70 -4.16 22.56 -9.73
C PRO A 70 -4.90 23.90 -9.93
N ARG A 71 -5.37 24.54 -8.86
CA ARG A 71 -6.12 25.80 -8.96
C ARG A 71 -5.21 26.95 -9.36
N HIS A 72 -3.99 27.02 -8.82
CA HIS A 72 -2.99 27.99 -9.28
C HIS A 72 -2.68 27.83 -10.77
N LEU A 73 -2.50 26.60 -11.24
CA LEU A 73 -2.23 26.36 -12.65
C LEU A 73 -3.41 26.79 -13.54
N GLU A 74 -4.63 26.44 -13.16
CA GLU A 74 -5.85 26.79 -13.90
C GLU A 74 -6.06 28.31 -13.95
N GLN A 75 -5.95 29.01 -12.82
CA GLN A 75 -6.12 30.45 -12.78
C GLN A 75 -5.01 31.18 -13.53
N ALA A 76 -3.76 30.73 -13.44
CA ALA A 76 -2.67 31.32 -14.21
C ALA A 76 -2.92 31.19 -15.71
N GLN A 77 -3.41 30.04 -16.18
CA GLN A 77 -3.78 29.82 -17.58
C GLN A 77 -4.94 30.72 -18.01
N LYS A 78 -5.96 30.88 -17.16
CA LYS A 78 -7.08 31.79 -17.41
C LYS A 78 -6.61 33.24 -17.59
N GLN A 79 -5.76 33.73 -16.68
CA GLN A 79 -5.20 35.08 -16.76
C GLN A 79 -4.28 35.27 -17.97
N LEU A 80 -3.54 34.23 -18.38
CA LEU A 80 -2.72 34.28 -19.58
C LEU A 80 -3.57 34.44 -20.84
N LEU A 81 -4.65 33.66 -20.96
CA LEU A 81 -5.58 33.75 -22.08
C LEU A 81 -6.23 35.13 -22.16
N GLU A 82 -6.67 35.67 -21.02
CA GLU A 82 -7.23 37.02 -20.92
C GLU A 82 -6.23 38.08 -21.39
N ALA A 83 -4.98 38.03 -20.93
CA ALA A 83 -3.95 38.97 -21.39
C ALA A 83 -3.67 38.88 -22.90
N GLN A 84 -3.69 37.68 -23.49
CA GLN A 84 -3.51 37.49 -24.94
C GLN A 84 -4.67 38.08 -25.74
N GLU A 85 -5.90 37.90 -25.26
CA GLU A 85 -7.11 38.46 -25.87
C GLU A 85 -7.11 39.98 -25.81
N MET A 86 -6.75 40.56 -24.67
CA MET A 86 -6.64 42.02 -24.48
C MET A 86 -5.56 42.62 -25.40
N LEU A 87 -4.39 41.96 -25.50
CA LEU A 87 -3.33 42.41 -26.43
C LEU A 87 -3.82 42.43 -27.87
N THR A 88 -4.55 41.38 -28.29
CA THR A 88 -5.07 41.25 -29.66
C THR A 88 -6.18 42.26 -29.95
N SER A 89 -6.94 42.63 -28.93
CA SER A 89 -8.05 43.60 -29.01
C SER A 89 -7.59 45.06 -28.97
N GLY A 90 -6.29 45.31 -28.76
CA GLY A 90 -5.72 46.65 -28.73
C GLY A 90 -5.87 47.40 -27.41
N GLU A 91 -6.08 46.68 -26.30
CA GLU A 91 -6.12 47.28 -24.96
C GLU A 91 -4.79 47.94 -24.59
N PRO A 92 -4.79 48.97 -23.72
CA PRO A 92 -3.56 49.67 -23.34
C PRO A 92 -2.54 48.73 -22.70
N ASP A 93 -1.25 48.87 -23.08
CA ASP A 93 -0.16 47.99 -22.65
C ASP A 93 -0.10 47.81 -21.12
N GLY A 94 -0.32 48.88 -20.33
CA GLY A 94 -0.34 48.81 -18.87
C GLY A 94 -1.45 47.90 -18.29
N VAL A 95 -2.62 47.86 -18.94
CA VAL A 95 -3.74 47.01 -18.53
C VAL A 95 -3.43 45.55 -18.88
N VAL A 96 -2.99 45.29 -20.11
CA VAL A 96 -2.57 43.96 -20.57
C VAL A 96 -1.44 43.41 -19.69
N LYS A 97 -0.42 44.24 -19.41
CA LYS A 97 0.73 43.89 -18.58
C LYS A 97 0.31 43.50 -17.17
N THR A 98 -0.68 44.17 -16.60
CA THR A 98 -1.20 43.84 -15.25
C THR A 98 -1.82 42.45 -15.19
N VAL A 99 -2.62 42.08 -16.20
CA VAL A 99 -3.25 40.75 -16.28
C VAL A 99 -2.19 39.68 -16.55
N ALA A 100 -1.25 39.94 -17.46
CA ALA A 100 -0.11 39.05 -17.72
C ALA A 100 0.77 38.83 -16.48
N MET A 101 1.03 39.89 -15.71
CA MET A 101 1.79 39.80 -14.46
C MET A 101 1.02 39.01 -13.40
N THR A 102 -0.31 39.13 -13.37
CA THR A 102 -1.16 38.34 -12.47
C THR A 102 -1.07 36.85 -12.81
N SER A 103 -1.07 36.49 -14.10
CA SER A 103 -0.80 35.11 -14.56
C SER A 103 0.56 34.61 -14.06
N LEU A 104 1.63 35.39 -14.30
CA LEU A 104 2.99 35.05 -13.90
C LEU A 104 3.12 34.82 -12.39
N LYS A 105 2.60 35.75 -11.58
CA LYS A 105 2.63 35.66 -10.11
C LYS A 105 1.81 34.49 -9.57
N THR A 106 0.68 34.18 -10.21
CA THR A 106 -0.18 33.05 -9.81
C THR A 106 0.54 31.71 -10.00
N VAL A 107 1.23 31.50 -11.14
CA VAL A 107 2.00 30.26 -11.32
C VAL A 107 3.23 30.19 -10.41
N GLU A 108 3.87 31.34 -10.11
CA GLU A 108 4.94 31.41 -9.12
C GLU A 108 4.49 31.02 -7.71
N ALA A 109 3.31 31.50 -7.30
CA ALA A 109 2.68 31.08 -6.05
C ALA A 109 2.41 29.56 -6.04
N GLY A 110 1.88 29.00 -7.13
CA GLY A 110 1.68 27.54 -7.25
C GLY A 110 2.97 26.72 -7.16
N LEU A 111 4.07 27.21 -7.75
CA LEU A 111 5.40 26.58 -7.61
C LEU A 111 5.92 26.65 -6.16
N ASN A 112 5.59 27.68 -5.40
CA ASN A 112 5.94 27.77 -3.99
C ASN A 112 5.08 26.84 -3.13
N VAL A 113 3.77 26.76 -3.39
CA VAL A 113 2.87 25.77 -2.75
C VAL A 113 3.41 24.35 -2.97
N LYS A 114 3.84 24.00 -4.19
CA LYS A 114 4.50 22.71 -4.44
C LYS A 114 5.71 22.48 -3.54
N LYS A 115 6.60 23.47 -3.41
CA LYS A 115 7.79 23.33 -2.54
C LYS A 115 7.39 23.08 -1.09
N ASP A 116 6.37 23.79 -0.60
CA ASP A 116 5.85 23.62 0.75
C ASP A 116 5.22 22.24 0.95
N ILE A 117 4.46 21.74 -0.03
CA ILE A 117 3.93 20.37 -0.03
C ILE A 117 5.05 19.34 0.03
N LEU A 118 6.06 19.45 -0.84
CA LEU A 118 7.18 18.51 -0.87
C LEU A 118 7.96 18.49 0.45
N LYS A 119 7.99 19.62 1.18
CA LYS A 119 8.63 19.75 2.47
C LYS A 119 7.75 19.19 3.60
N GLN A 120 6.51 19.64 3.73
CA GLN A 120 5.60 19.30 4.83
C GLN A 120 5.07 17.87 4.69
N LEU A 121 4.66 17.48 3.49
CA LEU A 121 4.13 16.13 3.22
C LEU A 121 5.20 15.10 2.87
N LYS A 122 6.50 15.42 3.06
CA LYS A 122 7.60 14.49 2.77
C LYS A 122 7.38 13.10 3.38
N PRO A 123 7.04 12.95 4.68
CA PRO A 123 6.84 11.63 5.28
C PRO A 123 5.71 10.83 4.59
N THR A 124 4.66 11.51 4.18
CA THR A 124 3.51 10.91 3.49
C THR A 124 3.89 10.49 2.08
N LEU A 125 4.58 11.34 1.34
CA LEU A 125 5.05 11.03 -0.02
C LEU A 125 6.07 9.88 -0.01
N ASP A 126 7.00 9.87 0.94
CA ASP A 126 7.94 8.75 1.10
C ASP A 126 7.21 7.43 1.41
N HIS A 127 6.20 7.47 2.28
CA HIS A 127 5.41 6.28 2.63
C HIS A 127 4.54 5.81 1.46
N ARG A 128 4.04 6.72 0.63
CA ARG A 128 3.27 6.39 -0.58
C ARG A 128 4.11 5.52 -1.52
N GLU A 129 5.37 5.88 -1.74
CA GLU A 129 6.28 5.07 -2.55
C GLU A 129 6.53 3.70 -1.92
N VAL A 130 6.64 3.60 -0.59
CA VAL A 130 6.72 2.29 0.09
C VAL A 130 5.50 1.43 -0.19
N LEU A 131 4.28 1.97 -0.10
CA LEU A 131 3.04 1.25 -0.40
C LEU A 131 3.00 0.75 -1.85
N LYS A 132 3.46 1.58 -2.77
CA LYS A 132 3.57 1.21 -4.20
C LYS A 132 4.61 0.12 -4.44
N ASP A 133 5.77 0.20 -3.78
CA ASP A 133 6.85 -0.79 -3.91
C ASP A 133 6.41 -2.19 -3.44
N ILE A 134 5.59 -2.25 -2.39
CA ILE A 134 5.02 -3.51 -1.89
C ILE A 134 3.74 -3.92 -2.61
N LYS A 135 3.34 -3.16 -3.64
CA LYS A 135 2.18 -3.39 -4.50
C LYS A 135 0.85 -3.37 -3.74
N SER A 136 0.71 -2.47 -2.76
CA SER A 136 -0.56 -2.29 -2.03
C SER A 136 -1.71 -1.91 -2.96
N ASP A 137 -1.44 -1.22 -4.07
CA ASP A 137 -2.40 -0.90 -5.13
C ASP A 137 -3.01 -2.15 -5.80
N GLN A 138 -2.30 -3.28 -5.78
CA GLN A 138 -2.75 -4.53 -6.40
C GLN A 138 -3.41 -5.46 -5.38
N TYR A 139 -2.82 -5.60 -4.19
CA TYR A 139 -3.33 -6.49 -3.15
C TYR A 139 -4.51 -5.89 -2.37
N PHE A 140 -4.49 -4.57 -2.15
CA PHE A 140 -5.48 -3.83 -1.36
C PHE A 140 -5.91 -2.55 -2.10
N PRO A 141 -6.51 -2.66 -3.31
CA PRO A 141 -6.79 -1.50 -4.18
C PRO A 141 -7.71 -0.45 -3.53
N ALA A 142 -8.73 -0.90 -2.79
CA ALA A 142 -9.67 0.01 -2.13
C ALA A 142 -9.01 0.81 -0.99
N ASP A 143 -8.21 0.15 -0.17
CA ASP A 143 -7.48 0.82 0.92
C ASP A 143 -6.41 1.78 0.37
N TYR A 144 -5.69 1.36 -0.68
CA TYR A 144 -4.70 2.20 -1.35
C TYR A 144 -5.36 3.44 -1.98
N GLN A 145 -6.52 3.26 -2.65
CA GLN A 145 -7.27 4.38 -3.20
C GLN A 145 -7.72 5.37 -2.12
N ALA A 146 -8.19 4.90 -0.97
CA ALA A 146 -8.57 5.77 0.15
C ALA A 146 -7.38 6.61 0.65
N VAL A 147 -6.18 6.04 0.70
CA VAL A 147 -4.94 6.76 1.03
C VAL A 147 -4.62 7.84 -0.01
N GLU A 148 -4.73 7.53 -1.31
CA GLU A 148 -4.49 8.51 -2.38
C GLU A 148 -5.50 9.66 -2.36
N GLU A 149 -6.79 9.36 -2.14
CA GLU A 149 -7.85 10.36 -2.04
C GLU A 149 -7.61 11.31 -0.86
N GLU A 150 -7.20 10.79 0.30
CA GLU A 150 -6.87 11.62 1.45
C GLU A 150 -5.61 12.45 1.23
N LEU A 151 -4.58 11.90 0.57
CA LEU A 151 -3.40 12.67 0.18
C LEU A 151 -3.76 13.86 -0.71
N VAL A 152 -4.64 13.66 -1.70
CA VAL A 152 -5.14 14.75 -2.56
C VAL A 152 -5.84 15.81 -1.74
N LYS A 153 -6.68 15.44 -0.76
CA LYS A 153 -7.32 16.43 0.15
C LYS A 153 -6.29 17.23 0.95
N LEU A 154 -5.21 16.61 1.43
CA LEU A 154 -4.15 17.35 2.13
C LEU A 154 -3.42 18.32 1.20
N ILE A 155 -3.21 17.94 -0.05
CA ILE A 155 -2.64 18.83 -1.08
C ILE A 155 -3.58 20.00 -1.36
N ASP A 156 -4.88 19.76 -1.49
CA ASP A 156 -5.88 20.82 -1.67
C ASP A 156 -5.89 21.80 -0.49
N LEU A 157 -5.81 21.30 0.74
CA LEU A 157 -5.71 22.12 1.95
C LEU A 157 -4.41 22.93 2.02
N MET A 158 -3.29 22.37 1.55
CA MET A 158 -2.01 23.07 1.43
C MET A 158 -2.11 24.22 0.41
N GLU A 159 -2.78 23.99 -0.71
CA GLU A 159 -3.05 25.03 -1.70
C GLU A 159 -3.92 26.17 -1.14
N ASP A 160 -4.80 25.87 -0.17
CA ASP A 160 -5.57 26.88 0.58
C ASP A 160 -4.84 27.48 1.78
N HIS A 161 -3.57 27.16 1.99
CA HIS A 161 -2.79 27.58 3.16
C HIS A 161 -3.41 27.17 4.51
N GLN A 162 -4.21 26.09 4.55
CA GLN A 162 -4.87 25.58 5.76
C GLN A 162 -3.96 24.65 6.58
N THR A 163 -2.78 25.12 6.95
CA THR A 163 -1.68 24.32 7.55
C THR A 163 -2.09 23.54 8.80
N ILE A 164 -2.93 24.11 9.68
CA ILE A 164 -3.41 23.41 10.89
C ILE A 164 -4.22 22.15 10.55
N LYS A 165 -5.06 22.22 9.51
CA LYS A 165 -5.84 21.05 9.06
C LYS A 165 -4.95 20.03 8.37
N VAL A 166 -3.93 20.49 7.64
CA VAL A 166 -2.93 19.61 7.01
C VAL A 166 -2.18 18.81 8.07
N ASP A 167 -1.71 19.43 9.15
CA ASP A 167 -0.96 18.72 10.20
C ASP A 167 -1.81 17.64 10.89
N ALA A 168 -3.07 17.97 11.20
CA ALA A 168 -4.00 17.02 11.80
C ALA A 168 -4.32 15.86 10.83
N GLY A 169 -4.60 16.17 9.57
CA GLY A 169 -4.92 15.19 8.54
C GLY A 169 -3.73 14.30 8.18
N GLN A 170 -2.51 14.87 8.12
CA GLN A 170 -1.28 14.12 7.85
C GLN A 170 -1.02 13.04 8.90
N LYS A 171 -1.25 13.34 10.18
CA LYS A 171 -1.09 12.36 11.25
C LYS A 171 -2.05 11.18 11.09
N LEU A 172 -3.30 11.45 10.72
CA LEU A 172 -4.31 10.42 10.48
C LEU A 172 -3.95 9.58 9.25
N LEU A 173 -3.55 10.24 8.17
CA LEU A 173 -3.15 9.58 6.93
C LEU A 173 -1.94 8.68 7.14
N LEU A 174 -0.91 9.12 7.87
CA LEU A 174 0.27 8.29 8.16
C LEU A 174 -0.08 7.02 8.96
N ALA A 175 -1.04 7.10 9.89
CA ALA A 175 -1.53 5.94 10.62
C ALA A 175 -2.27 4.96 9.69
N GLU A 176 -3.08 5.49 8.78
CA GLU A 176 -3.78 4.67 7.79
C GLU A 176 -2.82 4.01 6.80
N MET A 177 -1.83 4.74 6.30
CA MET A 177 -0.78 4.20 5.45
C MET A 177 -0.02 3.06 6.15
N HIS A 178 0.31 3.21 7.44
CA HIS A 178 0.96 2.14 8.21
C HIS A 178 0.05 0.91 8.34
N ARG A 179 -1.26 1.11 8.53
CA ARG A 179 -2.23 0.00 8.55
C ARG A 179 -2.23 -0.77 7.22
N VAL A 180 -2.27 -0.05 6.09
CA VAL A 180 -2.23 -0.65 4.75
C VAL A 180 -0.90 -1.36 4.49
N GLU A 181 0.22 -0.77 4.92
CA GLU A 181 1.56 -1.39 4.84
C GLU A 181 1.58 -2.74 5.58
N VAL A 182 1.14 -2.75 6.84
CA VAL A 182 1.08 -3.97 7.67
C VAL A 182 0.18 -5.03 7.04
N ALA A 183 -1.03 -4.66 6.61
CA ALA A 183 -1.97 -5.58 5.99
C ALA A 183 -1.40 -6.21 4.71
N THR A 184 -0.74 -5.40 3.87
CA THR A 184 -0.13 -5.86 2.62
C THR A 184 1.02 -6.84 2.90
N ILE A 185 1.94 -6.49 3.80
CA ILE A 185 3.07 -7.36 4.15
C ILE A 185 2.58 -8.66 4.80
N GLU A 186 1.60 -8.59 5.70
CA GLU A 186 1.00 -9.76 6.32
C GLU A 186 0.35 -10.69 5.28
N TYR A 187 -0.38 -10.15 4.30
CA TYR A 187 -0.96 -10.93 3.22
C TYR A 187 0.11 -11.64 2.40
N ILE A 188 1.12 -10.91 1.93
CA ILE A 188 2.19 -11.46 1.10
C ILE A 188 2.96 -12.57 1.84
N GLN A 189 3.27 -12.36 3.13
CA GLN A 189 4.17 -13.24 3.87
C GLN A 189 3.43 -14.40 4.55
N LEU A 190 2.23 -14.15 5.10
CA LEU A 190 1.58 -15.07 6.04
C LEU A 190 0.30 -15.69 5.51
N GLN A 191 -0.27 -15.24 4.38
CA GLN A 191 -1.46 -15.87 3.82
C GLN A 191 -1.27 -17.38 3.55
N PRO A 192 -0.15 -17.86 2.98
CA PRO A 192 0.06 -19.29 2.79
C PRO A 192 0.07 -20.09 4.11
N VAL A 193 0.58 -19.49 5.20
CA VAL A 193 0.59 -20.11 6.53
C VAL A 193 -0.82 -20.17 7.10
N LYS A 194 -1.61 -19.10 6.97
CA LYS A 194 -3.02 -19.06 7.39
C LYS A 194 -3.84 -20.12 6.66
N ASP A 195 -3.69 -20.21 5.34
CA ASP A 195 -4.38 -21.22 4.54
C ASP A 195 -3.98 -22.64 4.95
N HIS A 196 -2.70 -22.84 5.33
CA HIS A 196 -2.22 -24.12 5.85
C HIS A 196 -2.86 -24.48 7.18
N LEU A 197 -2.89 -23.54 8.13
CA LEU A 197 -3.55 -23.77 9.41
C LEU A 197 -5.04 -24.07 9.24
N GLU A 198 -5.74 -23.40 8.31
CA GLU A 198 -7.16 -23.70 8.07
C GLU A 198 -7.35 -25.14 7.54
N ARG A 199 -6.45 -25.65 6.68
CA ARG A 199 -6.48 -27.07 6.27
C ARG A 199 -6.29 -28.03 7.44
N ILE A 200 -5.37 -27.73 8.35
CA ILE A 200 -5.10 -28.55 9.54
C ILE A 200 -6.31 -28.55 10.48
N LYS A 201 -6.94 -27.39 10.67
CA LYS A 201 -8.18 -27.24 11.44
C LYS A 201 -9.31 -28.06 10.85
N ASN A 202 -9.48 -28.06 9.53
CA ASN A 202 -10.48 -28.87 8.83
C ASN A 202 -10.25 -30.39 8.99
N LYS A 203 -9.01 -30.81 9.25
CA LYS A 203 -8.66 -32.19 9.61
C LYS A 203 -8.79 -32.49 11.12
N GLY A 204 -9.37 -31.57 11.89
CA GLY A 204 -9.52 -31.73 13.34
C GLY A 204 -8.23 -31.52 14.14
N GLY A 205 -7.20 -30.89 13.57
CA GLY A 205 -5.88 -30.76 14.21
C GLY A 205 -5.89 -30.14 15.61
N ALA A 206 -6.82 -29.22 15.89
CA ALA A 206 -7.01 -28.65 17.22
C ALA A 206 -7.43 -29.67 18.28
N SER A 207 -8.11 -30.75 17.86
CA SER A 207 -8.57 -31.83 18.74
C SER A 207 -7.58 -32.98 18.80
N VAL A 208 -7.04 -33.43 17.66
CA VAL A 208 -6.23 -34.66 17.58
C VAL A 208 -4.73 -34.43 17.73
N ALA A 209 -4.28 -33.17 17.57
CA ALA A 209 -2.89 -32.77 17.68
C ALA A 209 -2.74 -31.39 18.40
N PRO A 210 -3.39 -31.19 19.58
CA PRO A 210 -3.55 -29.87 20.20
C PRO A 210 -2.22 -29.15 20.48
N ILE A 211 -1.18 -29.89 20.87
CA ILE A 211 0.14 -29.33 21.19
C ILE A 211 0.80 -28.75 19.93
N SER A 212 0.79 -29.52 18.83
CA SER A 212 1.40 -29.08 17.57
C SER A 212 0.58 -27.96 16.93
N TRP A 213 -0.75 -28.05 17.02
CA TRP A 213 -1.67 -27.00 16.59
C TRP A 213 -1.42 -25.67 17.32
N ASP A 214 -1.37 -25.68 18.65
CA ASP A 214 -1.11 -24.49 19.46
C ASP A 214 0.28 -23.88 19.16
N THR A 215 1.29 -24.73 18.98
CA THR A 215 2.65 -24.29 18.59
C THR A 215 2.62 -23.55 17.25
N ALA A 216 1.90 -24.07 16.27
CA ALA A 216 1.80 -23.46 14.95
C ALA A 216 1.02 -22.13 14.96
N GLN A 217 -0.08 -22.06 15.72
CA GLN A 217 -0.82 -20.82 15.93
C GLN A 217 0.04 -19.74 16.63
N LYS A 218 0.77 -20.11 17.68
CA LYS A 218 1.68 -19.20 18.38
C LYS A 218 2.76 -18.65 17.45
N ALA A 219 3.35 -19.49 16.60
CA ALA A 219 4.34 -19.05 15.63
C ALA A 219 3.76 -18.06 14.60
N LEU A 220 2.53 -18.27 14.14
CA LEU A 220 1.82 -17.32 13.28
C LEU A 220 1.58 -15.98 14.00
N LEU A 221 1.05 -16.02 15.23
CA LEU A 221 0.78 -14.80 16.02
C LEU A 221 2.06 -13.99 16.29
N GLN A 222 3.17 -14.66 16.56
CA GLN A 222 4.47 -14.01 16.72
C GLN A 222 4.93 -13.32 15.42
N ALA A 223 4.74 -13.96 14.27
CA ALA A 223 5.05 -13.35 12.98
C ALA A 223 4.15 -12.14 12.69
N GLN A 224 2.85 -12.22 12.97
CA GLN A 224 1.92 -11.10 12.82
C GLN A 224 2.29 -9.92 13.73
N ALA A 225 2.60 -10.19 15.00
CA ALA A 225 3.05 -9.17 15.95
C ALA A 225 4.34 -8.46 15.49
N LEU A 226 5.28 -9.23 14.93
CA LEU A 226 6.52 -8.68 14.36
C LEU A 226 6.24 -7.77 13.15
N ILE A 227 5.37 -8.20 12.23
CA ILE A 227 4.99 -7.40 11.05
C ILE A 227 4.29 -6.12 11.49
N SER A 228 3.34 -6.21 12.42
CA SER A 228 2.61 -5.05 12.95
C SER A 228 3.54 -3.99 13.56
N LYS A 229 4.56 -4.44 14.32
CA LYS A 229 5.51 -3.55 14.99
C LYS A 229 6.58 -3.00 14.05
N THR A 230 7.07 -3.83 13.14
CA THR A 230 8.22 -3.50 12.26
C THR A 230 8.01 -4.05 10.85
N PRO A 231 7.06 -3.50 10.05
CA PRO A 231 6.70 -4.08 8.73
C PRO A 231 7.85 -4.05 7.71
N ARG A 232 8.87 -3.21 7.96
CA ARG A 232 10.05 -3.04 7.11
C ARG A 232 11.22 -3.94 7.48
N ALA A 233 11.12 -4.74 8.56
CA ALA A 233 12.18 -5.62 9.02
C ALA A 233 12.26 -6.92 8.18
N LYS A 234 12.50 -6.80 6.86
CA LYS A 234 12.43 -7.89 5.87
C LYS A 234 13.10 -9.19 6.33
N GLY A 235 14.33 -9.10 6.84
CA GLY A 235 15.07 -10.28 7.31
C GLY A 235 14.47 -10.96 8.55
N ALA A 236 13.92 -10.18 9.50
CA ALA A 236 13.27 -10.73 10.68
C ALA A 236 11.91 -11.35 10.32
N ILE A 237 11.15 -10.68 9.45
CA ILE A 237 9.85 -11.16 8.96
C ILE A 237 10.02 -12.47 8.18
N ALA A 238 11.03 -12.56 7.31
CA ALA A 238 11.31 -13.80 6.56
C ALA A 238 11.63 -14.97 7.51
N LYS A 239 12.46 -14.73 8.54
CA LYS A 239 12.77 -15.76 9.56
C LYS A 239 11.52 -16.21 10.32
N ALA A 240 10.67 -15.26 10.75
CA ALA A 240 9.44 -15.57 11.45
C ALA A 240 8.45 -16.34 10.56
N THR A 241 8.34 -15.96 9.29
CA THR A 241 7.51 -16.64 8.28
C THR A 241 7.95 -18.08 8.06
N VAL A 242 9.26 -18.33 7.94
CA VAL A 242 9.82 -19.69 7.85
C VAL A 242 9.53 -20.50 9.10
N ALA A 243 9.68 -19.90 10.29
CA ALA A 243 9.37 -20.58 11.55
C ALA A 243 7.89 -20.97 11.63
N ALA A 244 6.98 -20.05 11.30
CA ALA A 244 5.54 -20.31 11.28
C ALA A 244 5.16 -21.38 10.24
N THR A 245 5.77 -21.34 9.05
CA THR A 245 5.59 -22.36 8.01
C THR A 245 6.02 -23.75 8.49
N LYS A 246 7.20 -23.86 9.10
CA LYS A 246 7.71 -25.13 9.65
C LYS A 246 6.80 -25.67 10.76
N ALA A 247 6.32 -24.79 11.64
CA ALA A 247 5.42 -25.19 12.71
C ALA A 247 4.08 -25.69 12.16
N ALA A 248 3.52 -25.03 11.14
CA ALA A 248 2.30 -25.49 10.46
C ALA A 248 2.52 -26.83 9.75
N GLN A 249 3.62 -27.00 9.03
CA GLN A 249 3.98 -28.29 8.41
C GLN A 249 4.09 -29.42 9.44
N HIS A 250 4.76 -29.17 10.55
CA HIS A 250 4.86 -30.14 11.64
C HIS A 250 3.47 -30.47 12.21
N ALA A 251 2.63 -29.47 12.46
CA ALA A 251 1.26 -29.68 12.93
C ALA A 251 0.42 -30.50 11.96
N GLU A 252 0.58 -30.33 10.65
CA GLU A 252 -0.09 -31.16 9.66
C GLU A 252 0.37 -32.62 9.73
N VAL A 253 1.70 -32.87 9.80
CA VAL A 253 2.25 -34.22 9.91
C VAL A 253 1.69 -34.94 11.13
N ILE A 254 1.71 -34.28 12.30
CA ILE A 254 1.18 -34.86 13.54
C ILE A 254 -0.33 -35.05 13.44
N THR A 255 -1.08 -34.10 12.88
CA THR A 255 -2.53 -34.24 12.71
C THR A 255 -2.89 -35.44 11.82
N ASN A 256 -2.20 -35.59 10.69
CA ASN A 256 -2.44 -36.71 9.77
C ASN A 256 -2.14 -38.06 10.45
N LEU A 257 -1.00 -38.16 11.16
CA LEU A 257 -0.63 -39.38 11.88
C LEU A 257 -1.60 -39.69 13.02
N SER A 258 -2.01 -38.68 13.79
CA SER A 258 -3.00 -38.84 14.85
C SER A 258 -4.34 -39.35 14.30
N ASN A 259 -4.83 -38.78 13.20
CA ASN A 259 -6.06 -39.26 12.56
C ASN A 259 -5.91 -40.70 12.08
N GLU A 260 -4.79 -41.04 11.43
CA GLU A 260 -4.55 -42.43 11.00
C GLU A 260 -4.59 -43.41 12.18
N ILE A 261 -4.04 -43.04 13.34
CA ILE A 261 -4.09 -43.86 14.55
C ILE A 261 -5.52 -43.96 15.11
N LEU A 262 -6.26 -42.85 15.15
CA LEU A 262 -7.61 -42.81 15.70
C LEU A 262 -8.63 -43.56 14.83
N ASP A 263 -8.42 -43.57 13.52
CA ASP A 263 -9.27 -44.25 12.55
C ASP A 263 -8.88 -45.73 12.33
N ALA A 264 -7.79 -46.19 12.93
CA ALA A 264 -7.24 -47.54 12.72
C ALA A 264 -8.12 -48.66 13.30
N SER A 265 -8.34 -49.71 12.50
CA SER A 265 -8.81 -50.99 13.02
C SER A 265 -7.68 -51.73 13.77
N LYS A 266 -7.97 -52.91 14.35
CA LYS A 266 -6.94 -53.72 15.04
C LYS A 266 -5.79 -54.13 14.10
N ASP A 267 -6.12 -54.53 12.87
CA ASP A 267 -5.12 -54.96 11.88
C ASP A 267 -4.31 -53.75 11.39
N ASP A 268 -4.95 -52.58 11.26
CA ASP A 268 -4.28 -51.33 10.89
C ASP A 268 -3.37 -50.83 12.02
N ALA A 269 -3.74 -51.03 13.28
CA ALA A 269 -2.94 -50.63 14.43
C ALA A 269 -1.60 -51.38 14.49
N GLU A 270 -1.60 -52.70 14.23
CA GLU A 270 -0.35 -53.47 14.11
C GLU A 270 0.49 -52.95 12.94
N ALA A 271 -0.13 -52.69 11.78
CA ALA A 271 0.58 -52.16 10.62
C ALA A 271 1.25 -50.80 10.89
N ILE A 272 0.58 -49.91 11.64
CA ILE A 272 1.12 -48.62 12.08
C ILE A 272 2.33 -48.83 13.01
N ALA A 273 2.20 -49.70 14.02
CA ALA A 273 3.28 -50.00 14.96
C ALA A 273 4.53 -50.57 14.24
N LEU A 274 4.33 -51.54 13.34
CA LEU A 274 5.40 -52.12 12.52
C LEU A 274 6.02 -51.08 11.57
N ARG A 275 5.25 -50.09 11.10
CA ARG A 275 5.78 -48.99 10.29
C ARG A 275 6.67 -48.05 11.11
N MET A 276 6.29 -47.73 12.35
CA MET A 276 7.11 -46.94 13.27
C MET A 276 8.42 -47.66 13.64
N GLU A 277 8.36 -48.96 13.95
CA GLU A 277 9.56 -49.78 14.19
C GLU A 277 10.50 -49.77 12.98
N ARG A 278 9.96 -49.94 11.76
CA ARG A 278 10.76 -49.90 10.51
C ARG A 278 11.48 -48.57 10.31
N TRP A 279 10.94 -47.45 10.78
CA TRP A 279 11.64 -46.17 10.69
C TRP A 279 12.91 -46.16 11.56
N LEU A 280 12.82 -46.65 12.79
CA LEU A 280 13.97 -46.78 13.68
C LEU A 280 14.98 -47.82 13.17
N TYR A 281 14.49 -48.95 12.67
CA TYR A 281 15.35 -49.98 12.09
C TYR A 281 16.16 -49.48 10.88
N ARG A 282 15.58 -48.63 10.03
CA ARG A 282 16.32 -48.00 8.91
C ARG A 282 17.49 -47.14 9.39
N ILE A 283 17.33 -46.47 10.54
CA ILE A 283 18.42 -45.70 11.17
C ILE A 283 19.50 -46.67 11.68
N SER A 284 19.10 -47.73 12.39
CA SER A 284 20.01 -48.79 12.86
C SER A 284 20.89 -49.37 11.75
N VAL A 285 20.28 -49.76 10.62
CA VAL A 285 20.98 -50.30 9.46
C VAL A 285 21.99 -49.30 8.89
N ALA A 286 21.62 -48.02 8.80
CA ALA A 286 22.53 -46.97 8.32
C ALA A 286 23.72 -46.75 9.28
N LEU A 287 23.50 -46.93 10.58
CA LEU A 287 24.54 -46.87 11.62
C LEU A 287 25.37 -48.15 11.73
N LYS A 288 24.95 -49.24 11.06
CA LYS A 288 25.50 -50.60 11.26
C LYS A 288 25.44 -51.04 12.73
N HIS A 289 24.37 -50.66 13.42
CA HIS A 289 24.12 -51.05 14.79
C HIS A 289 23.54 -52.47 14.86
N ASP A 290 23.71 -53.14 15.99
CA ASP A 290 23.08 -54.44 16.25
C ASP A 290 21.54 -54.33 16.23
N ASP A 291 20.88 -55.44 15.86
CA ASP A 291 19.43 -55.51 15.76
C ASP A 291 18.78 -55.61 17.15
N ILE A 292 18.33 -54.46 17.66
CA ILE A 292 17.70 -54.30 18.96
C ILE A 292 16.17 -54.14 18.88
N ARG A 293 15.53 -54.56 17.78
CA ARG A 293 14.06 -54.42 17.60
C ARG A 293 13.20 -55.09 18.67
N HIS A 294 13.79 -56.01 19.43
CA HIS A 294 13.15 -56.67 20.57
C HIS A 294 12.98 -55.77 21.80
N GLN A 295 13.67 -54.62 21.86
CA GLN A 295 13.56 -53.65 22.95
C GLN A 295 12.41 -52.64 22.70
N PRO A 296 11.91 -51.95 23.74
CA PRO A 296 10.97 -50.84 23.57
C PRO A 296 11.48 -49.76 22.59
N LEU A 297 10.59 -49.16 21.79
CA LEU A 297 10.99 -48.16 20.77
C LEU A 297 11.74 -46.94 21.36
N SER A 298 11.44 -46.56 22.60
CA SER A 298 12.16 -45.50 23.32
C SER A 298 13.63 -45.85 23.55
N ASP A 299 13.89 -47.10 23.93
CA ASP A 299 15.21 -47.60 24.29
C ASP A 299 16.04 -47.75 23.02
N GLN A 300 15.44 -48.30 21.96
CA GLN A 300 16.03 -48.33 20.63
C GLN A 300 16.47 -46.94 20.16
N ALA A 301 15.59 -45.94 20.25
CA ALA A 301 15.91 -44.56 19.86
C ALA A 301 17.06 -43.98 20.69
N GLY A 302 17.12 -44.28 21.99
CA GLY A 302 18.20 -43.85 22.88
C GLY A 302 19.56 -44.48 22.52
N GLU A 303 19.61 -45.79 22.29
CA GLU A 303 20.84 -46.51 21.91
C GLU A 303 21.37 -46.03 20.54
N TYR A 304 20.49 -45.81 19.56
CA TYR A 304 20.88 -45.26 18.27
C TYR A 304 21.41 -43.82 18.39
N ALA A 305 20.80 -42.97 19.22
CA ALA A 305 21.29 -41.62 19.46
C ALA A 305 22.70 -41.62 20.09
N ALA A 306 22.93 -42.46 21.12
CA ALA A 306 24.24 -42.60 21.76
C ALA A 306 25.32 -43.07 20.77
N SER A 307 24.95 -43.98 19.86
CA SER A 307 25.83 -44.47 18.79
C SER A 307 26.21 -43.37 17.80
N ILE A 308 25.25 -42.52 17.40
CA ILE A 308 25.52 -41.34 16.56
C ILE A 308 26.50 -40.39 17.25
N GLU A 309 26.28 -40.09 18.53
CA GLU A 309 27.19 -39.20 19.26
C GLU A 309 28.61 -39.76 19.36
N ALA A 310 28.76 -41.07 19.60
CA ALA A 310 30.06 -41.72 19.63
C ALA A 310 30.78 -41.62 18.27
N LEU A 311 30.05 -41.80 17.17
CA LEU A 311 30.58 -41.60 15.82
C LEU A 311 31.01 -40.15 15.56
N MET A 312 30.25 -39.16 16.06
CA MET A 312 30.58 -37.75 15.92
C MET A 312 31.78 -37.33 16.78
N ARG A 313 31.96 -37.92 17.97
CA ARG A 313 33.13 -37.67 18.84
C ARG A 313 34.43 -38.26 18.29
N ASN A 314 34.34 -39.29 17.45
CA ASN A 314 35.49 -39.96 16.83
C ASN A 314 35.85 -39.42 15.43
N ARG A 315 35.23 -38.30 15.01
CA ARG A 315 35.54 -37.56 13.78
C ARG A 315 36.28 -36.26 14.12
#